data_AF-A0A2N3IGE9-F1
#
_entry.id   AF-A0A2N3IGE9-F1
#
_cell.length_a   1.000
_cell.length_b   1.000
_cell.length_c   1.000
_cell.angle_alpha   90.00
_cell.angle_beta   90.00
_cell.angle_gamma   90.00
#
_symmetry.space_group_name_H-M   'P 1'
#
loop_
_entity.id
_entity.type
_entity.pdbx_description
1 polymer ?
#
loop_
_entity_poly.entity_id
_entity_poly.type
_entity_poly.pdbx_seq_one_letter_code
_entity_poly.pdbx_strand_id
1 'polypeptide(L)' 'MAYNRRNHLIKVLEIQEVYLKAQKTGATQKWIYEHLIYPNWRISSRTLTNYLGTNARKELKEIDHVEQN' A
#
# COMPACT_ATOMS: atom_id res chain seq x y z
N MET A 1 -17.92 -13.77 -5.24
CA MET A 1 -16.57 -13.39 -4.79
C MET A 1 -16.53 -11.88 -4.61
N ALA A 2 -16.95 -11.42 -3.44
CA ALA A 2 -16.92 -9.99 -3.13
C ALA A 2 -15.46 -9.53 -3.11
N TYR A 3 -15.18 -8.37 -3.71
CA TYR A 3 -13.90 -7.69 -3.61
C TYR A 3 -13.57 -7.55 -2.12
N ASN A 4 -12.63 -8.38 -1.62
CA ASN A 4 -12.34 -8.41 -0.21
C ASN A 4 -11.52 -7.16 0.11
N ARG A 5 -12.22 -6.10 0.52
CA ARG A 5 -11.64 -4.78 0.81
C ARG A 5 -10.51 -4.90 1.84
N ARG A 6 -10.60 -5.88 2.75
CA ARG A 6 -9.52 -6.26 3.67
C ARG A 6 -8.23 -6.63 2.93
N ASN A 7 -8.28 -7.56 1.97
CA ASN A 7 -7.12 -7.98 1.17
C ASN A 7 -6.52 -6.82 0.36
N HIS A 8 -7.37 -5.92 -0.13
CA HIS A 8 -6.89 -4.72 -0.81
C HIS A 8 -6.10 -3.81 0.14
N LEU A 9 -6.63 -3.53 1.32
CA LEU A 9 -5.97 -2.67 2.31
C LEU A 9 -4.66 -3.29 2.84
N ILE A 10 -4.61 -4.61 2.99
CA ILE A 10 -3.36 -5.34 3.33
C ILE A 10 -2.30 -5.10 2.24
N LYS A 11 -2.66 -5.24 0.96
CA LYS A 11 -1.73 -4.95 -0.15
C LYS A 11 -1.28 -3.49 -0.15
N VAL A 12 -2.19 -2.54 0.11
CA VAL A 12 -1.85 -1.11 0.18
C VAL A 12 -0.84 -0.86 1.31
N LEU A 13 -1.05 -1.46 2.50
CA LEU A 13 -0.12 -1.35 3.63
C LEU A 13 1.25 -1.93 3.32
N GLU A 14 1.31 -3.10 2.71
CA GLU A 14 2.57 -3.73 2.31
C GLU A 14 3.40 -2.82 1.39
N ILE A 15 2.75 -2.22 0.38
CA ILE A 15 3.38 -1.27 -0.54
C ILE A 15 3.85 -0.02 0.20
N GLN A 16 3.03 0.52 1.10
CA GLN A 16 3.39 1.69 1.93
C GLN A 16 4.62 1.40 2.80
N GLU A 17 4.72 0.21 3.40
CA GLU A 17 5.85 -0.17 4.25
C GLU A 17 7.15 -0.29 3.46
N VAL A 18 7.11 -0.93 2.29
CA VAL A 18 8.26 -1.02 1.38
C VAL A 18 8.71 0.38 0.94
N TYR A 19 7.75 1.23 0.57
CA TYR A 19 8.03 2.60 0.16
C TYR A 19 8.68 3.40 1.29
N LEU A 20 8.09 3.40 2.49
CA LEU A 20 8.61 4.15 3.64
C LEU A 20 9.98 3.65 4.08
N LYS A 21 10.24 2.35 4.01
CA LYS A 21 11.55 1.77 4.34
C LYS A 21 12.64 2.28 3.40
N ALA A 22 12.38 2.30 2.09
CA ALA A 22 13.34 2.80 1.10
C ALA A 22 13.45 4.33 1.10
N GLN A 23 12.36 5.04 1.37
CA GLN A 23 12.40 6.50 1.49
C GLN A 23 13.25 6.94 2.68
N LYS A 24 13.20 6.21 3.80
CA LYS A 24 14.06 6.45 4.97
C LYS A 24 15.56 6.31 4.67
N THR A 25 15.95 5.52 3.67
CA THR A 25 17.35 5.40 3.23
C THR A 25 17.76 6.51 2.24
N GLY A 26 16.87 7.47 1.95
CA GLY A 26 17.13 8.58 1.03
C GLY A 26 16.83 8.27 -0.44
N ALA A 27 16.19 7.12 -0.75
CA ALA A 27 15.83 6.80 -2.12
C ALA A 27 14.72 7.75 -2.64
N THR A 28 14.82 8.15 -3.90
CA THR A 28 13.79 8.99 -4.54
C THR A 28 12.54 8.18 -4.86
N GLN A 29 11.38 8.85 -4.88
CA GLN A 29 10.11 8.20 -5.24
C GLN A 29 10.17 7.49 -6.60
N LYS A 30 10.84 8.10 -7.60
CA LYS A 30 11.03 7.49 -8.92
C LYS A 30 11.83 6.19 -8.82
N TRP A 31 12.94 6.21 -8.10
CA TRP A 31 13.78 5.02 -7.92
C TRP A 31 13.02 3.90 -7.21
N ILE A 32 12.31 4.23 -6.12
CA ILE A 32 11.49 3.28 -5.37
C ILE A 32 10.41 2.68 -6.26
N TYR A 33 9.74 3.50 -7.08
CA TYR A 33 8.73 3.03 -8.01
C TYR A 33 9.31 2.04 -9.04
N GLU A 34 10.40 2.41 -9.71
CA GLU A 34 11.00 1.61 -10.79
C GLU A 34 11.65 0.31 -10.29
N HIS A 35 12.28 0.33 -9.11
CA HIS A 35 13.12 -0.77 -8.64
C HIS A 35 12.43 -1.65 -7.59
N LEU A 36 11.50 -1.10 -6.80
CA LEU A 36 10.85 -1.84 -5.71
C LEU A 36 9.37 -2.09 -5.97
N ILE A 37 8.63 -1.10 -6.49
CA ILE A 37 7.17 -1.22 -6.59
C ILE A 37 6.71 -1.87 -7.90
N TYR A 38 7.12 -1.33 -9.04
CA TYR A 38 6.66 -1.80 -10.35
C TYR A 38 7.01 -3.28 -10.63
N PRO A 39 8.23 -3.78 -10.30
CA PRO A 39 8.57 -5.19 -10.56
C PRO A 39 7.71 -6.18 -9.76
N ASN A 40 7.30 -5.81 -8.54
CA ASN A 40 6.61 -6.70 -7.62
C ASN A 40 5.08 -6.64 -7.74
N TRP A 41 4.49 -5.43 -7.86
CA TRP A 41 3.02 -5.26 -7.90
C TRP A 41 2.47 -4.85 -9.26
N ARG A 42 3.33 -4.45 -10.22
CA ARG A 42 2.94 -4.01 -11.57
C ARG A 42 1.85 -2.93 -11.58
N ILE A 43 1.87 -2.05 -10.59
CA ILE A 43 0.94 -0.92 -10.50
C ILE A 43 1.52 0.31 -11.19
N SER A 44 0.65 1.22 -11.63
CA SER A 44 1.09 2.50 -12.17
C SER A 44 1.62 3.43 -11.07
N SER A 45 2.45 4.41 -11.45
CA SER A 45 2.92 5.45 -10.53
C SER A 45 1.76 6.24 -9.91
N ARG A 46 0.69 6.49 -10.68
CA ARG A 46 -0.54 7.12 -10.15
C ARG A 46 -1.20 6.27 -9.07
N THR A 47 -1.24 4.95 -9.27
CA THR A 47 -1.78 4.01 -8.28
C THR A 47 -0.93 4.03 -7.00
N LEU A 48 0.39 4.07 -7.11
CA LEU A 48 1.29 4.22 -5.95
C LEU A 48 0.97 5.52 -5.19
N THR A 49 0.84 6.66 -5.87
CA THR A 49 0.50 7.93 -5.20
C THR A 49 -0.85 7.85 -4.48
N ASN A 50 -1.87 7.25 -5.09
CA ASN A 50 -3.16 7.05 -4.45
C ASN A 50 -3.02 6.16 -3.19
N TYR A 51 -2.24 5.09 -3.26
CA TYR A 51 -1.97 4.21 -2.14
C TYR A 51 -1.25 4.94 -1.02
N LEU A 52 -0.25 5.78 -1.30
CA LEU A 52 0.44 6.59 -0.29
C LEU A 52 -0.50 7.59 0.41
N GLY A 53 -1.52 8.09 -0.28
CA GLY A 53 -2.55 8.97 0.30
C GLY A 53 -3.68 8.25 1.06
N THR A 54 -3.73 6.92 0.99
CA THR A 54 -4.79 6.12 1.62
C THR A 54 -4.46 5.84 3.09
N ASN A 55 -5.42 6.04 4.00
CA ASN A 55 -5.24 5.71 5.43
C ASN A 55 -5.52 4.22 5.71
N ALA A 56 -4.77 3.36 5.03
CA ALA A 56 -5.06 1.93 4.99
C ALA A 56 -4.99 1.26 6.37
N ARG A 57 -4.11 1.73 7.28
CA ARG A 57 -4.01 1.21 8.65
C ARG A 57 -5.28 1.48 9.46
N LYS A 58 -5.90 2.65 9.31
CA LYS A 58 -7.15 2.99 10.02
C LYS A 58 -8.31 2.18 9.45
N GLU A 59 -8.46 2.16 8.13
CA GLU A 59 -9.54 1.44 7.46
C GLU A 59 -9.48 -0.07 7.74
N LEU A 60 -8.28 -0.67 7.80
CA LEU A 60 -8.13 -2.09 8.11
C LEU A 60 -8.60 -2.41 9.53
N LYS A 61 -8.24 -1.55 10.51
CA LYS A 61 -8.72 -1.71 11.89
C LYS A 61 -10.24 -1.63 11.97
N GLU A 62 -10.86 -0.68 11.27
CA GLU A 62 -12.32 -0.54 11.25
C GLU A 62 -13.00 -1.80 10.68
N ILE A 63 -12.46 -2.38 9.61
CA ILE A 63 -12.97 -3.65 9.06
C ILE A 63 -12.78 -4.80 10.04
N ASP A 64 -11.60 -4.93 10.63
CA ASP A 64 -11.33 -5.98 11.61
C ASP A 64 -12.24 -5.85 12.85
N HIS A 65 -12.58 -4.63 13.28
CA HIS A 65 -13.54 -4.40 14.37
C HIS A 65 -14.98 -4.77 14.00
N VAL A 66 -15.41 -4.51 12.76
CA VAL A 66 -16.75 -4.87 12.28
C VAL A 66 -16.89 -6.38 12.08
N GLU A 67 -15.85 -7.07 11.60
CA GLU A 67 -15.87 -8.54 11.41
C GLU A 67 -15.88 -9.33 12.73
N GLN A 68 -15.51 -8.73 13.86
CA GLN A 68 -15.47 -9.39 15.19
C GLN A 68 -16.74 -9.17 16.03
N ASN A 69 -17.70 -8.36 15.55
CA ASN A 69 -19.00 -8.12 16.19
C ASN A 69 -20.12 -8.83 15.42
#